data_AF-A0A497SN20-F1
#
_entry.id   AF-A0A497SN20-F1
#
_cell.length_a   1.000
_cell.length_b   1.000
_cell.length_c   1.000
_cell.angle_alpha   90.00
_cell.angle_beta   90.00
_cell.angle_gamma   90.00
#
_symmetry.space_group_name_H-M   'P 1'
#
loop_
_entity.id
_entity.type
_entity.pdbx_description
1 polymer ?
#
loop_
_entity_poly.entity_id
_entity_poly.type
_entity_poly.pdbx_seq_one_letter_code
_entity_poly.pdbx_strand_id
1 'polypeptide(L)'
;MQIIKVLDSMEREDIIDIFAEFLKENYYAELVSLVNQNKKSISIDFGLLDKFSPELADEILENPEEVIPILEEAIQQIDLPSEAK
;
A
#
# COMPACT_ATOMS: atom_id res chain seq x y z
N MET A 1 23.60 -26.04 -1.48
CA MET A 1 23.73 -25.37 -0.17
C MET A 1 22.83 -24.15 -0.23
N GLN A 2 21.56 -24.30 0.18
CA GLN A 2 20.64 -23.17 0.26
C GLN A 2 21.02 -22.37 1.49
N ILE A 3 21.40 -21.11 1.27
CA ILE A 3 21.65 -20.15 2.35
C ILE A 3 20.27 -19.85 2.94
N ILE A 4 20.16 -20.02 4.25
CA ILE A 4 18.98 -19.75 5.06
C ILE A 4 18.59 -18.29 4.80
N LYS A 5 17.46 -18.05 4.11
CA LYS A 5 16.83 -16.73 4.01
C LYS A 5 16.39 -16.36 5.43
N VAL A 6 16.88 -15.25 5.95
CA VAL A 6 16.44 -14.69 7.24
C VAL A 6 14.92 -14.47 7.12
N LEU A 7 14.16 -15.05 8.05
CA LEU A 7 12.69 -15.14 8.07
C LEU A 7 12.06 -13.93 8.79
N ASP A 8 12.45 -12.71 8.43
CA ASP A 8 11.99 -11.48 9.12
C ASP A 8 11.60 -10.36 8.14
N SER A 9 11.23 -10.72 6.91
CA SER A 9 10.70 -9.76 5.93
C SER A 9 9.29 -10.18 5.58
N MET A 10 8.39 -9.20 5.48
CA MET A 10 6.99 -9.47 5.16
C MET A 10 6.89 -10.17 3.80
N GLU A 11 5.96 -11.13 3.67
CA GLU A 11 5.68 -11.73 2.37
C GLU A 11 4.96 -10.71 1.48
N ARG A 12 5.27 -10.72 0.18
CA ARG A 12 4.74 -9.76 -0.78
C ARG A 12 3.21 -9.70 -0.79
N GLU A 13 2.56 -10.85 -0.66
CA GLU A 13 1.10 -10.94 -0.65
C GLU A 13 0.51 -10.28 0.61
N ASP A 14 1.15 -10.45 1.77
CA ASP A 14 0.73 -9.79 3.02
C ASP A 14 0.86 -8.27 2.91
N ILE A 15 1.93 -7.78 2.29
CA ILE A 15 2.13 -6.34 2.03
C ILE A 15 0.99 -5.78 1.16
N ILE A 16 0.60 -6.50 0.11
CA ILE A 16 -0.50 -6.10 -0.78
C ILE A 16 -1.81 -5.99 0.01
N ASP A 17 -2.12 -7.02 0.79
CA ASP A 17 -3.37 -7.08 1.55
C ASP A 17 -3.45 -5.98 2.59
N ILE A 18 -2.38 -5.75 3.35
CA ILE A 18 -2.32 -4.70 4.39
C ILE A 18 -2.40 -3.31 3.75
N PHE A 19 -1.70 -3.05 2.64
CA PHE A 19 -1.84 -1.78 1.93
C PHE A 19 -3.26 -1.57 1.40
N ALA A 20 -3.87 -2.60 0.82
CA ALA A 20 -5.21 -2.50 0.26
C ALA A 20 -6.23 -2.21 1.37
N GLU A 21 -6.11 -2.85 2.53
CA GLU A 21 -6.94 -2.59 3.70
C GLU A 21 -6.71 -1.16 4.23
N PHE A 22 -5.45 -0.78 4.45
CA PHE A 22 -5.08 0.57 4.90
C PHE A 22 -5.68 1.67 4.01
N LEU A 23 -5.53 1.53 2.70
CA LEU A 23 -6.04 2.47 1.71
C LEU A 23 -7.58 2.50 1.68
N LYS A 24 -8.25 1.35 1.82
CA LYS A 24 -9.71 1.27 1.92
C LYS A 24 -10.23 1.97 3.17
N GLU A 25 -9.59 1.77 4.31
CA GLU A 25 -10.06 2.35 5.58
C GLU A 25 -9.79 3.85 5.69
N ASN A 26 -8.62 4.30 5.23
CA ASN A 26 -8.14 5.65 5.50
C ASN A 26 -8.23 6.60 4.29
N TYR A 27 -8.22 6.07 3.07
CA TYR A 27 -8.08 6.88 1.84
C TYR A 27 -9.15 6.61 0.77
N TYR A 28 -10.14 5.74 0.99
CA TYR A 28 -11.12 5.41 -0.05
C TYR A 28 -11.82 6.64 -0.63
N ALA A 29 -12.34 7.53 0.22
CA ALA A 29 -13.00 8.77 -0.23
C ALA A 29 -12.05 9.69 -1.03
N GLU A 30 -10.78 9.74 -0.64
CA GLU A 30 -9.76 10.49 -1.37
C GLU A 30 -9.45 9.85 -2.72
N LEU A 31 -9.25 8.53 -2.76
CA LEU A 31 -9.04 7.77 -4.00
C LEU A 31 -10.18 8.00 -5.00
N VAL A 32 -11.44 7.93 -4.55
CA VAL A 32 -12.60 8.27 -5.39
C VAL A 32 -12.52 9.70 -5.92
N SER A 33 -12.14 10.66 -5.06
CA SER A 33 -11.99 12.06 -5.44
C SER A 33 -10.86 12.27 -6.46
N LEU A 34 -9.74 11.57 -6.31
CA LEU A 34 -8.58 11.62 -7.21
C LEU A 34 -8.90 11.07 -8.59
N VAL A 35 -9.61 9.92 -8.65
CA VAL A 35 -10.11 9.34 -9.92
C VAL A 35 -11.02 10.33 -10.64
N ASN A 36 -12.01 10.91 -9.94
CA ASN A 36 -12.91 11.90 -10.52
C ASN A 36 -12.18 13.18 -11.01
N GLN A 37 -11.07 13.54 -10.36
CA GLN A 37 -10.24 14.69 -10.72
C GLN A 37 -9.14 14.37 -11.75
N ASN A 38 -9.06 13.13 -12.28
CA ASN A 38 -8.00 12.68 -13.17
C ASN A 38 -6.58 12.87 -12.58
N LYS A 39 -6.44 12.81 -11.25
CA LYS A 39 -5.15 12.89 -10.56
C LYS A 39 -4.54 11.50 -10.43
N LYS A 40 -3.22 11.42 -10.61
CA LYS A 40 -2.44 10.17 -10.63
C LYS A 40 -1.52 10.00 -9.43
N SER A 41 -1.64 10.86 -8.43
CA SER A 41 -0.80 10.84 -7.23
C SER A 41 -1.67 11.01 -6.00
N ILE A 42 -1.36 10.24 -4.96
CA ILE A 42 -1.93 10.33 -3.63
C ILE A 42 -0.81 10.65 -2.63
N SER A 43 -1.12 11.42 -1.60
CA SER A 43 -0.18 11.66 -0.50
C SER A 43 -0.59 10.79 0.68
N ILE A 44 0.29 9.91 1.13
CA ILE A 44 0.04 9.03 2.27
C ILE A 44 0.74 9.59 3.51
N ASP A 45 0.00 9.71 4.61
CA ASP A 45 0.55 10.02 5.92
C ASP A 45 1.22 8.76 6.51
N PHE A 46 2.54 8.78 6.59
CA PHE A 46 3.33 7.70 7.16
C PHE A 46 3.00 7.45 8.64
N GLY A 47 2.70 8.48 9.43
CA GLY A 47 2.34 8.32 10.83
C GLY A 47 0.96 7.69 11.03
N LEU A 48 0.10 7.73 10.01
CA LEU A 48 -1.15 6.95 9.99
C LEU A 48 -0.89 5.49 9.62
N LEU A 49 0.03 5.26 8.67
CA LEU A 49 0.45 3.91 8.27
C LEU A 49 1.14 3.17 9.43
N ASP A 50 2.09 3.81 10.10
CA ASP A 50 2.80 3.27 11.27
C ASP A 50 1.84 2.88 12.40
N LYS A 51 0.80 3.69 12.64
CA LYS A 51 -0.25 3.33 13.61
C LYS A 51 -1.12 2.16 13.17
N PHE A 52 -1.30 1.99 11.86
CA PHE A 52 -2.13 0.93 11.29
C PHE A 52 -1.37 -0.41 11.28
N SER A 53 -0.14 -0.40 10.77
CA SER A 53 0.78 -1.54 10.76
C SER A 53 2.22 -1.04 10.96
N PRO A 54 2.74 -1.10 12.20
CA PRO A 54 4.13 -0.77 12.49
C PRO A 54 5.11 -1.64 11.70
N GLU A 55 4.77 -2.92 11.50
CA GLU A 55 5.58 -3.88 10.75
C GLU A 55 5.76 -3.45 9.28
N LEU A 56 4.67 -3.03 8.62
CA LEU A 56 4.74 -2.50 7.26
C LEU A 56 5.49 -1.15 7.20
N ALA A 57 5.35 -0.33 8.24
CA ALA A 57 6.08 0.93 8.32
C ALA A 57 7.59 0.70 8.46
N ASP A 58 8.02 -0.26 9.28
CA ASP A 58 9.41 -0.69 9.40
C ASP A 58 9.92 -1.24 8.06
N GLU A 59 9.15 -2.10 7.39
CA GLU A 59 9.50 -2.68 6.09
C GLU A 59 9.68 -1.59 5.00
N ILE A 60 8.88 -0.53 5.01
CA ILE A 60 9.08 0.64 4.11
C ILE A 60 10.37 1.39 4.44
N LEU A 61 10.73 1.53 5.71
CA LEU A 61 11.96 2.21 6.11
C LEU A 61 13.21 1.40 5.77
N GLU A 62 13.13 0.08 5.88
CA GLU A 62 14.22 -0.84 5.55
C GLU A 62 14.38 -1.05 4.04
N ASN A 63 13.27 -1.31 3.32
CA ASN A 63 13.28 -1.73 1.91
C ASN A 63 12.33 -0.88 1.03
N PRO A 64 12.46 0.46 1.01
CA PRO A 64 11.51 1.35 0.31
C PRO A 64 11.41 1.08 -1.19
N GLU A 65 12.54 0.73 -1.85
CA GLU A 65 12.58 0.47 -3.29
C GLU A 65 11.82 -0.81 -3.68
N GLU A 66 11.66 -1.75 -2.75
CA GLU A 66 10.94 -3.00 -2.96
C GLU A 66 9.46 -2.87 -2.57
N VAL A 67 9.18 -2.14 -1.49
CA VAL A 67 7.86 -2.09 -0.86
C VAL A 67 6.95 -1.03 -1.49
N ILE A 68 7.47 0.16 -1.81
CA ILE A 68 6.66 1.24 -2.39
C ILE A 68 6.00 0.82 -3.72
N PRO A 69 6.68 0.11 -4.65
CA PRO A 69 6.02 -0.36 -5.87
C PRO A 69 4.82 -1.28 -5.62
N ILE A 70 4.80 -2.01 -4.50
CA ILE A 70 3.71 -2.93 -4.14
C ILE A 70 2.43 -2.14 -3.82
N LEU A 71 2.54 -0.89 -3.38
CA LEU A 71 1.38 -0.01 -3.15
C LEU A 71 0.55 0.20 -4.41
N GLU A 72 1.19 0.29 -5.59
CA GLU A 72 0.47 0.45 -6.86
C GLU A 72 -0.41 -0.77 -7.17
N GLU A 73 0.07 -1.97 -6.81
CA GLU A 73 -0.66 -3.22 -6.95
C GLU A 73 -1.80 -3.32 -5.95
N ALA A 74 -1.57 -2.90 -4.71
CA ALA A 74 -2.60 -2.86 -3.68
C ALA A 74 -3.78 -1.96 -4.08
N ILE A 75 -3.52 -0.82 -4.74
CA ILE A 75 -4.58 0.05 -5.27
C ILE A 75 -5.46 -0.69 -6.30
N GLN A 76 -4.89 -1.60 -7.11
CA GLN A 76 -5.67 -2.37 -8.09
C GLN A 76 -6.66 -3.36 -7.43
N GLN A 77 -6.45 -3.71 -6.15
CA GLN A 77 -7.36 -4.57 -5.37
C GLN A 77 -8.53 -3.79 -4.73
N ILE A 78 -8.59 -2.48 -4.96
CA ILE A 78 -9.64 -1.60 -4.45
C ILE A 78 -10.67 -1.37 -5.55
N ASP A 79 -11.93 -1.72 -5.27
CA ASP A 79 -13.05 -1.39 -6.16
C ASP A 79 -13.37 0.11 -6.05
N LEU A 80 -12.67 0.88 -6.86
CA LEU A 80 -12.93 2.30 -7.05
C LEU A 80 -14.02 2.47 -8.11
N PRO A 81 -14.99 3.38 -7.90
CA PRO A 81 -15.97 3.70 -8.93
C PRO A 81 -15.20 4.16 -10.17
N SER A 82 -15.25 3.32 -11.21
CA SER A 82 -14.55 3.56 -12.45
C SER A 82 -14.97 4.90 -13.05
N GLU A 83 -14.03 5.55 -13.74
CA GLU A 83 -14.34 6.64 -14.66
C GLU A 83 -15.56 6.21 -15.47
N ALA A 84 -16.68 6.92 -15.30
CA ALA A 84 -17.79 6.79 -16.22
C ALA A 84 -17.20 7.11 -17.61
N LYS A 85 -17.00 6.06 -18.41
CA LYS A 85 -16.60 6.16 -19.81
C LYS A 85 -17.53 7.12 -20.57
#